data_AF-A0A8T6DSM3-F1
#
_entry.id   AF-A0A8T6DSM3-F1
#
_cell.length_a   1.000
_cell.length_b   1.000
_cell.length_c   1.000
_cell.angle_alpha   90.00
_cell.angle_beta   90.00
_cell.angle_gamma   90.00
#
_symmetry.space_group_name_H-M   'P 1'
#
loop_
_entity.id
_entity.type
_entity.pdbx_description
1 polymer ?
#
loop_
_entity_poly.entity_id
_entity_poly.type
_entity_poly.pdbx_seq_one_letter_code
_entity_poly.pdbx_strand_id
1 'polypeptide(L)'
;MPTNPWRSRGVCCFAPSARWRRAERPPTSCATLYRTGWSIFASTKQSFPRLRSGVPSGRRTLHRADRTARIRRADRRDSTGSGLMAIASPEQFEDQMARLIWETRWKEHNSFDVWLQTHMCREGAAVFALEHTVFADEFPRWFGSIIGNCPALDVRQYMIENMYVEEVTDPTIDTGHYESMVDFSVALGFERDYVYGYKGRPYTKMALAYWERASRAWPWLEAFAAVAGLEAARGPAVAKLGNIASLNRKVWEPLGLPDEALSHWSAGEKADFPEGGHGDMTLKILAKYADDAPTQEKVLDLLRETMQIRWFHFDQIGRDALVASGVDPASVGR
;
A
#
# COMPACT_ATOMS: atom_id res chain seq x y z
N MET A 1 -8.52 -34.22 -34.85
CA MET A 1 -8.52 -33.02 -34.00
C MET A 1 -8.94 -33.47 -32.61
N PRO A 2 -8.06 -33.41 -31.59
CA PRO A 2 -8.35 -34.01 -30.31
C PRO A 2 -9.18 -33.08 -29.41
N THR A 3 -10.01 -33.74 -28.62
CA THR A 3 -11.14 -33.26 -27.83
C THR A 3 -10.73 -32.78 -26.45
N ASN A 4 -11.41 -31.73 -26.00
CA ASN A 4 -11.35 -31.08 -24.70
C ASN A 4 -12.05 -31.92 -23.61
N PRO A 5 -11.40 -32.35 -22.51
CA PRO A 5 -12.08 -32.92 -21.36
C PRO A 5 -12.15 -31.88 -20.24
N TRP A 6 -13.30 -31.73 -19.57
CA TRP A 6 -13.48 -31.43 -18.13
C TRP A 6 -14.92 -30.94 -17.90
N ARG A 7 -15.84 -31.91 -17.76
CA ARG A 7 -17.12 -31.73 -17.04
C ARG A 7 -17.52 -33.04 -16.36
N SER A 8 -18.01 -32.87 -15.13
CA SER A 8 -18.86 -33.76 -14.31
C SER A 8 -18.20 -34.92 -13.54
N ARG A 9 -18.37 -34.91 -12.20
CA ARG A 9 -19.42 -35.64 -11.45
C ARG A 9 -19.36 -35.29 -9.96
N GLY A 10 -20.53 -35.14 -9.33
CA GLY A 10 -20.68 -35.05 -7.86
C GLY A 10 -21.00 -36.41 -7.21
N VAL A 11 -21.19 -36.41 -5.89
CA VAL A 11 -22.24 -37.07 -5.07
C VAL A 11 -21.87 -37.04 -3.58
N CYS A 12 -22.89 -36.83 -2.73
CA CYS A 12 -22.95 -36.73 -1.27
C CYS A 12 -22.47 -37.95 -0.45
N CYS A 13 -22.17 -37.76 0.85
CA CYS A 13 -22.89 -38.35 2.01
C CYS A 13 -22.27 -38.04 3.41
N PHE A 14 -23.17 -37.61 4.32
CA PHE A 14 -23.30 -37.74 5.79
C PHE A 14 -22.13 -37.97 6.79
N ALA A 15 -22.27 -37.28 7.94
CA ALA A 15 -21.48 -37.22 9.19
C ALA A 15 -21.63 -38.46 10.13
N PRO A 16 -21.00 -38.58 11.34
CA PRO A 16 -21.30 -37.71 12.51
C PRO A 16 -20.18 -37.43 13.58
N SER A 17 -20.40 -36.32 14.30
CA SER A 17 -20.15 -36.03 15.73
C SER A 17 -18.79 -36.28 16.41
N ALA A 18 -18.20 -35.21 16.96
CA ALA A 18 -17.33 -35.27 18.13
C ALA A 18 -17.58 -34.08 19.08
N ARG A 19 -17.43 -34.38 20.38
CA ARG A 19 -17.92 -33.62 21.54
C ARG A 19 -17.15 -32.34 21.84
N TRP A 20 -17.91 -31.33 22.25
CA TRP A 20 -17.49 -30.12 22.94
C TRP A 20 -16.73 -30.42 24.25
N ARG A 21 -15.57 -29.78 24.43
CA ARG A 21 -14.99 -29.50 25.76
C ARG A 21 -14.80 -27.99 25.89
N ARG A 22 -15.32 -27.45 26.98
CA ARG A 22 -15.10 -26.06 27.42
C ARG A 22 -13.62 -25.84 27.70
N ALA A 23 -13.04 -24.84 27.07
CA ALA A 23 -11.79 -24.22 27.53
C ALA A 23 -12.13 -22.90 28.21
N GLU A 24 -11.51 -22.69 29.36
CA GLU A 24 -11.71 -21.57 30.28
C GLU A 24 -11.12 -20.27 29.69
N ARG A 25 -11.79 -19.15 29.97
CA ARG A 25 -11.42 -17.80 29.50
C ARG A 25 -10.24 -17.25 30.32
N PRO A 26 -9.18 -16.69 29.71
CA PRO A 26 -8.25 -15.78 30.39
C PRO A 26 -8.85 -14.37 30.52
N PRO A 27 -8.32 -13.52 31.43
CA PRO A 27 -9.01 -12.36 31.96
C PRO A 27 -9.12 -11.21 30.96
N THR A 28 -10.31 -10.63 30.88
CA THR A 28 -10.63 -9.39 30.18
C THR A 28 -10.16 -8.18 30.98
N SER A 29 -9.15 -7.45 30.48
CA SER A 29 -8.91 -6.06 30.87
C SER A 29 -8.46 -5.23 29.65
N CYS A 30 -9.39 -4.93 28.75
CA CYS A 30 -9.30 -3.77 27.86
C CYS A 30 -10.71 -3.38 27.37
N ALA A 31 -11.63 -3.17 28.31
CA ALA A 31 -13.01 -2.84 27.99
C ALA A 31 -13.47 -1.65 28.83
N THR A 32 -13.02 -0.44 28.48
CA THR A 32 -13.76 0.79 28.81
C THR A 32 -13.35 1.90 27.85
N LEU A 33 -14.34 2.65 27.35
CA LEU A 33 -14.26 3.90 26.58
C LEU A 33 -14.43 3.82 25.05
N TYR A 34 -15.60 3.39 24.56
CA TYR A 34 -16.23 4.01 23.38
C TYR A 34 -17.77 3.90 23.47
N ARG A 35 -18.34 4.59 24.46
CA ARG A 35 -19.75 4.98 24.48
C ARG A 35 -19.86 6.35 25.14
N THR A 36 -19.61 7.39 24.36
CA THR A 36 -20.20 8.74 24.47
C THR A 36 -19.41 9.69 23.57
N GLY A 37 -20.09 10.36 22.65
CA GLY A 37 -19.56 11.60 22.07
C GLY A 37 -19.42 11.68 20.56
N TRP A 38 -20.45 11.38 19.77
CA TRP A 38 -20.57 11.98 18.42
C TRP A 38 -22.03 12.38 18.18
N SER A 39 -22.45 13.46 18.82
CA SER A 39 -23.72 14.16 18.57
C SER A 39 -23.49 15.67 18.67
N ILE A 40 -22.60 16.20 17.86
CA ILE A 40 -22.50 17.64 17.62
C ILE A 40 -22.11 17.82 16.15
N PHE A 41 -23.10 18.00 15.27
CA PHE A 41 -23.05 18.89 14.10
C PHE A 41 -24.46 18.94 13.52
N ALA A 42 -25.35 19.64 14.22
CA ALA A 42 -26.60 20.11 13.67
C ALA A 42 -26.58 21.64 13.73
N SER A 43 -26.74 22.25 12.55
CA SER A 43 -27.27 23.60 12.34
C SER A 43 -26.48 24.78 12.93
N THR A 44 -25.75 25.50 12.06
CA THR A 44 -25.86 26.97 12.00
C THR A 44 -25.72 27.46 10.56
N LYS A 45 -26.83 27.94 9.99
CA LYS A 45 -26.82 28.81 8.83
C LYS A 45 -26.24 30.16 9.27
N GLN A 46 -25.06 30.52 8.79
CA GLN A 46 -24.56 31.89 8.85
C GLN A 46 -24.56 32.51 7.46
N SER A 47 -25.35 33.56 7.33
CA SER A 47 -25.52 34.43 6.18
C SER A 47 -24.25 35.27 5.95
N PHE A 48 -23.71 35.23 4.73
CA PHE A 48 -22.63 36.11 4.28
C PHE A 48 -23.17 37.51 3.92
N PRO A 49 -22.53 38.61 4.35
CA PRO A 49 -22.82 39.93 3.83
C PRO A 49 -22.11 40.17 2.49
N ARG A 50 -22.86 40.78 1.54
CA ARG A 50 -22.39 41.25 0.24
C ARG A 50 -21.26 42.28 0.40
N LEU A 51 -20.09 42.01 -0.19
CA LEU A 51 -19.05 43.02 -0.39
C LEU A 51 -19.31 43.78 -1.69
N ARG A 52 -19.39 45.11 -1.55
CA ARG A 52 -19.58 46.08 -2.63
C ARG A 52 -18.30 46.24 -3.45
N SER A 53 -18.50 46.43 -4.74
CA SER A 53 -17.53 46.88 -5.73
C SER A 53 -16.99 48.28 -5.40
N GLY A 54 -15.68 48.43 -5.44
CA GLY A 54 -14.99 49.71 -5.35
C GLY A 54 -13.62 49.60 -6.00
N VAL A 55 -13.52 50.06 -7.25
CA VAL A 55 -12.25 50.24 -7.97
C VAL A 55 -11.74 51.65 -7.68
N PRO A 56 -10.46 51.81 -7.29
CA PRO A 56 -9.74 53.04 -7.54
C PRO A 56 -8.60 52.81 -8.53
N SER A 57 -8.65 53.55 -9.63
CA SER A 57 -7.55 53.75 -10.57
C SER A 57 -6.42 54.54 -9.90
N GLY A 58 -5.20 54.02 -9.93
CA GLY A 58 -4.03 54.73 -9.45
C GLY A 58 -2.74 54.21 -10.10
N ARG A 59 -2.28 54.92 -11.13
CA ARG A 59 -0.92 54.76 -11.69
C ARG A 59 0.11 55.05 -10.60
N ARG A 60 0.97 54.07 -10.30
CA ARG A 60 2.32 54.32 -9.78
C ARG A 60 3.32 53.44 -10.50
N THR A 61 4.12 54.09 -11.33
CA THR A 61 5.40 53.62 -11.85
C THR A 61 6.35 53.34 -10.69
N LEU A 62 6.91 52.12 -10.65
CA LEU A 62 8.07 51.82 -9.83
C LEU A 62 9.10 51.03 -10.67
N HIS A 63 10.18 51.73 -10.99
CA HIS A 63 11.47 51.16 -11.34
C HIS A 63 11.91 50.12 -10.30
N ARG A 64 12.12 48.87 -10.71
CA ARG A 64 13.19 48.01 -10.18
C ARG A 64 13.42 46.80 -11.08
N ALA A 65 14.07 47.03 -12.21
CA ALA A 65 14.91 46.01 -12.83
C ALA A 65 16.20 45.86 -12.00
N ASP A 66 16.89 44.74 -12.16
CA ASP A 66 18.18 44.38 -11.55
C ASP A 66 18.20 44.02 -10.06
N ARG A 67 17.71 42.82 -9.70
CA ARG A 67 18.31 42.03 -8.61
C ARG A 67 17.98 40.53 -8.51
N THR A 68 17.66 39.83 -9.60
CA THR A 68 17.39 38.37 -9.54
C THR A 68 18.28 37.51 -10.46
N ALA A 69 19.25 38.09 -11.16
CA ALA A 69 20.15 37.33 -12.05
C ALA A 69 21.42 36.75 -11.38
N ARG A 70 21.63 36.95 -10.07
CA ARG A 70 22.89 36.55 -9.38
C ARG A 70 22.79 35.38 -8.38
N ILE A 71 21.63 34.74 -8.21
CA ILE A 71 21.45 33.58 -7.29
C ILE A 71 21.21 32.26 -8.07
N ARG A 72 21.54 32.19 -9.36
CA ARG A 72 21.45 30.96 -10.17
C ARG A 72 22.77 30.55 -10.85
N ARG A 73 23.91 30.99 -10.33
CA ARG A 73 25.25 30.72 -10.92
C ARG A 73 26.30 30.20 -9.94
N ALA A 74 25.93 29.78 -8.73
CA ALA A 74 26.90 29.37 -7.71
C ALA A 74 26.84 27.89 -7.28
N ASP A 75 26.01 27.05 -7.93
CA ASP A 75 25.96 25.61 -7.61
C ASP A 75 26.12 24.68 -8.83
N ARG A 76 26.62 25.23 -9.95
CA ARG A 76 27.28 24.40 -10.97
C ARG A 76 28.75 24.28 -10.59
N ARG A 77 29.04 23.49 -9.56
CA ARG A 77 30.36 22.88 -9.45
C ARG A 77 30.40 21.74 -10.45
N ASP A 78 31.39 21.84 -11.32
CA ASP A 78 31.91 20.84 -12.25
C ASP A 78 31.54 19.39 -11.90
N SER A 79 30.56 18.85 -12.62
CA SER A 79 30.44 17.42 -12.91
C SER A 79 30.76 17.18 -14.38
N THR A 80 31.90 17.69 -14.85
CA THR A 80 32.54 17.23 -16.10
C THR A 80 33.26 15.91 -15.88
N GLY A 81 32.58 14.99 -15.19
CA GLY A 81 32.88 13.57 -15.16
C GLY A 81 31.68 12.85 -15.77
N SER A 82 31.53 12.96 -17.09
CA SER A 82 30.67 12.07 -17.88
C SER A 82 31.27 10.66 -17.86
N GLY A 83 31.30 10.03 -16.68
CA GLY A 83 31.28 8.58 -16.63
C GLY A 83 29.92 8.19 -17.20
N LEU A 84 29.89 7.59 -18.39
CA LEU A 84 28.70 6.89 -18.84
C LEU A 84 28.27 6.00 -17.67
N MET A 85 27.07 6.22 -17.14
CA MET A 85 26.47 5.26 -16.21
C MET A 85 26.42 3.94 -16.96
N ALA A 86 27.21 2.97 -16.49
CA ALA A 86 27.25 1.66 -17.09
C ALA A 86 25.88 1.02 -16.88
N ILE A 87 25.27 0.54 -17.95
CA ILE A 87 24.04 -0.26 -17.87
C ILE A 87 24.31 -1.51 -17.03
N ALA A 88 23.46 -1.76 -16.03
CA ALA A 88 23.52 -2.99 -15.25
C ALA A 88 22.89 -4.14 -16.06
N SER A 89 23.42 -5.36 -15.91
CA SER A 89 22.72 -6.55 -16.41
C SER A 89 21.37 -6.71 -15.68
N PRO A 90 20.40 -7.45 -16.24
CA PRO A 90 19.11 -7.67 -15.58
C PRO A 90 19.25 -8.18 -14.14
N GLU A 91 20.09 -9.19 -13.92
CA GLU A 91 20.37 -9.74 -12.59
C GLU A 91 20.99 -8.70 -11.65
N GLN A 92 21.97 -7.93 -12.12
CA GLN A 92 22.58 -6.85 -11.32
C GLN A 92 21.56 -5.76 -10.96
N PHE A 93 20.61 -5.48 -11.87
CA PHE A 93 19.60 -4.46 -11.68
C PHE A 93 18.50 -4.91 -10.72
N GLU A 94 18.05 -6.17 -10.80
CA GLU A 94 17.15 -6.78 -9.81
C GLU A 94 17.72 -6.66 -8.39
N ASP A 95 19.00 -6.98 -8.26
CA ASP A 95 19.78 -6.87 -7.02
C ASP A 95 19.86 -5.42 -6.49
N GLN A 96 20.07 -4.45 -7.39
CA GLN A 96 20.09 -3.02 -7.04
C GLN A 96 18.72 -2.53 -6.57
N MET A 97 17.65 -2.91 -7.28
CA MET A 97 16.27 -2.57 -6.89
C MET A 97 15.91 -3.17 -5.54
N ALA A 98 16.22 -4.45 -5.31
CA ALA A 98 15.95 -5.11 -4.04
C ALA A 98 16.67 -4.43 -2.86
N ARG A 99 17.96 -4.08 -3.04
CA ARG A 99 18.74 -3.34 -2.04
C ARG A 99 18.15 -1.96 -1.74
N LEU A 100 17.82 -1.20 -2.78
CA LEU A 100 17.22 0.12 -2.63
C LEU A 100 15.88 0.06 -1.89
N ILE A 101 15.03 -0.90 -2.25
CA ILE A 101 13.74 -1.11 -1.59
C ILE A 101 13.95 -1.45 -0.11
N TRP A 102 14.85 -2.37 0.20
CA TRP A 102 15.16 -2.76 1.57
C TRP A 102 15.68 -1.58 2.40
N GLU A 103 16.65 -0.84 1.87
CA GLU A 103 17.24 0.33 2.55
C GLU A 103 16.23 1.44 2.79
N THR A 104 15.27 1.62 1.88
CA THR A 104 14.31 2.73 1.95
C THR A 104 13.08 2.39 2.80
N ARG A 105 12.57 1.16 2.72
CA ARG A 105 11.34 0.74 3.42
C ARG A 105 11.60 0.02 4.73
N TRP A 106 12.63 -0.81 4.83
CA TRP A 106 12.75 -1.81 5.92
C TRP A 106 13.89 -1.55 6.89
N LYS A 107 14.98 -0.92 6.44
CA LYS A 107 16.17 -0.68 7.27
C LYS A 107 15.86 0.10 8.54
N GLU A 108 15.03 1.14 8.44
CA GLU A 108 14.52 1.90 9.58
C GLU A 108 13.05 1.53 9.81
N HIS A 109 12.74 1.04 11.02
CA HIS A 109 11.37 0.71 11.38
C HIS A 109 10.50 1.98 11.43
N ASN A 110 9.28 1.90 10.91
CA ASN A 110 8.27 2.93 11.15
C ASN A 110 7.39 2.58 12.35
N SER A 111 6.52 3.51 12.75
CA SER A 111 5.63 3.31 13.90
C SER A 111 4.70 2.09 13.74
N PHE A 112 4.37 1.68 12.52
CA PHE A 112 3.54 0.49 12.29
C PHE A 112 4.33 -0.78 12.56
N ASP A 113 5.58 -0.84 12.10
CA ASP A 113 6.46 -1.98 12.37
C ASP A 113 6.65 -2.15 13.89
N VAL A 114 6.80 -1.04 14.64
CA VAL A 114 6.89 -1.08 16.11
C VAL A 114 5.58 -1.54 16.75
N TRP A 115 4.44 -0.95 16.37
CA TRP A 115 3.12 -1.35 16.87
C TRP A 115 2.87 -2.84 16.65
N LEU A 116 3.11 -3.33 15.44
CA LEU A 116 2.91 -4.72 15.05
C LEU A 116 3.70 -5.70 15.94
N GLN A 117 4.93 -5.33 16.29
CA GLN A 117 5.85 -6.18 17.05
C GLN A 117 5.62 -6.13 18.57
N THR A 118 5.11 -5.01 19.11
CA THR A 118 5.17 -4.76 20.56
C THR A 118 3.82 -4.40 21.20
N HIS A 119 2.85 -3.94 20.41
CA HIS A 119 1.60 -3.38 20.91
C HIS A 119 0.36 -3.88 20.13
N MET A 120 0.49 -5.01 19.42
CA MET A 120 -0.59 -5.62 18.66
C MET A 120 -1.83 -5.85 19.54
N CYS A 121 -2.96 -5.25 19.17
CA CYS A 121 -4.27 -5.44 19.79
C CYS A 121 -5.38 -5.24 18.76
N ARG A 122 -6.63 -5.57 19.12
CA ARG A 122 -7.78 -5.46 18.22
C ARG A 122 -8.03 -4.03 17.76
N GLU A 123 -7.89 -3.05 18.65
CA GLU A 123 -8.14 -1.64 18.37
C GLU A 123 -7.12 -1.06 17.39
N GLY A 124 -5.83 -1.38 17.58
CA GLY A 124 -4.79 -1.01 16.61
C GLY A 124 -4.94 -1.72 15.28
N ALA A 125 -5.32 -3.02 15.29
CA ALA A 125 -5.55 -3.79 14.08
C ALA A 125 -6.74 -3.24 13.29
N ALA A 126 -7.78 -2.76 13.97
CA ALA A 126 -8.93 -2.09 13.37
C ALA A 126 -8.53 -0.81 12.61
N VAL A 127 -7.59 -0.02 13.13
CA VAL A 127 -7.03 1.15 12.42
C VAL A 127 -6.35 0.71 11.11
N PHE A 128 -5.45 -0.26 11.19
CA PHE A 128 -4.74 -0.74 10.01
C PHE A 128 -5.69 -1.37 8.99
N ALA A 129 -6.64 -2.20 9.43
CA ALA A 129 -7.60 -2.85 8.56
C ALA A 129 -8.41 -1.85 7.72
N LEU A 130 -8.91 -0.77 8.33
CA LEU A 130 -9.62 0.28 7.60
C LEU A 130 -8.75 0.97 6.56
N GLU A 131 -7.56 1.43 6.94
CA GLU A 131 -6.68 2.16 6.01
C GLU A 131 -6.17 1.26 4.88
N HIS A 132 -5.88 -0.01 5.19
CA HIS A 132 -5.39 -0.96 4.21
C HIS A 132 -6.50 -1.48 3.29
N THR A 133 -7.76 -1.53 3.74
CA THR A 133 -8.90 -1.86 2.88
C THR A 133 -9.09 -0.80 1.78
N VAL A 134 -8.87 0.49 2.08
CA VAL A 134 -8.91 1.56 1.06
C VAL A 134 -7.77 1.40 0.04
N PHE A 135 -6.59 0.96 0.49
CA PHE A 135 -5.50 0.62 -0.41
C PHE A 135 -5.87 -0.55 -1.34
N ALA A 136 -6.43 -1.63 -0.78
CA ALA A 136 -6.86 -2.80 -1.55
C ALA A 136 -7.98 -2.48 -2.56
N ASP A 137 -8.86 -1.53 -2.26
CA ASP A 137 -9.91 -1.07 -3.19
C ASP A 137 -9.35 -0.36 -4.43
N GLU A 138 -8.25 0.40 -4.27
CA GLU A 138 -7.68 1.21 -5.35
C GLU A 138 -6.58 0.49 -6.15
N PHE A 139 -5.83 -0.41 -5.51
CA PHE A 139 -4.68 -1.09 -6.11
C PHE A 139 -4.95 -1.71 -7.50
N PRO A 140 -5.98 -2.57 -7.69
CA PRO A 140 -6.27 -3.15 -9.01
C PRO A 140 -6.65 -2.09 -10.07
N ARG A 141 -7.25 -0.97 -9.67
CA ARG A 141 -7.66 0.11 -10.61
C ARG A 141 -6.45 0.84 -11.18
N TRP A 142 -5.36 0.93 -10.44
CA TRP A 142 -4.11 1.48 -10.94
C TRP A 142 -3.53 0.60 -12.04
N PHE A 143 -3.52 -0.73 -11.87
CA PHE A 143 -3.14 -1.64 -12.96
C PHE A 143 -4.06 -1.49 -14.17
N GLY A 144 -5.37 -1.36 -13.96
CA GLY A 144 -6.32 -1.08 -15.05
C GLY A 144 -5.94 0.17 -15.87
N SER A 145 -5.46 1.22 -15.20
CA SER A 145 -4.98 2.44 -15.86
C SER A 145 -3.67 2.23 -16.63
N ILE A 146 -2.70 1.52 -16.03
CA ILE A 146 -1.39 1.24 -16.63
C ILE A 146 -1.52 0.33 -17.86
N ILE A 147 -2.40 -0.67 -17.83
CA ILE A 147 -2.67 -1.56 -18.96
C ILE A 147 -3.03 -0.76 -20.22
N GLY A 148 -3.77 0.34 -20.06
CA GLY A 148 -4.24 1.17 -21.18
C GLY A 148 -3.12 1.83 -22.01
N ASN A 149 -1.92 2.02 -21.45
CA ASN A 149 -0.77 2.61 -22.16
C ASN A 149 0.46 1.69 -22.22
N CYS A 150 0.36 0.44 -21.77
CA CYS A 150 1.43 -0.55 -21.80
C CYS A 150 1.45 -1.32 -23.15
N PRO A 151 2.50 -1.20 -23.99
CA PRO A 151 2.58 -1.92 -25.26
C PRO A 151 2.97 -3.40 -25.11
N ALA A 152 3.60 -3.79 -23.99
CA ALA A 152 4.08 -5.15 -23.74
C ALA A 152 2.94 -6.11 -23.34
N LEU A 153 2.67 -7.13 -24.14
CA LEU A 153 1.55 -8.06 -23.90
C LEU A 153 1.73 -8.88 -22.63
N ASP A 154 2.93 -9.41 -22.39
CA ASP A 154 3.28 -10.18 -21.20
C ASP A 154 3.11 -9.36 -19.92
N VAL A 155 3.48 -8.08 -19.94
CA VAL A 155 3.26 -7.18 -18.80
C VAL A 155 1.76 -6.90 -18.59
N ARG A 156 1.00 -6.70 -19.67
CA ARG A 156 -0.48 -6.57 -19.56
C ARG A 156 -1.12 -7.83 -19.00
N GLN A 157 -0.69 -9.01 -19.44
CA GLN A 157 -1.19 -10.30 -18.94
C GLN A 157 -0.92 -10.44 -17.44
N TYR A 158 0.30 -10.16 -17.01
CA TYR A 158 0.66 -10.13 -15.59
C TYR A 158 -0.26 -9.20 -14.77
N MET A 159 -0.45 -7.96 -15.21
CA MET A 159 -1.32 -7.01 -14.51
C MET A 159 -2.79 -7.44 -14.49
N ILE A 160 -3.30 -8.05 -15.58
CA ILE A 160 -4.68 -8.56 -15.65
C ILE A 160 -4.87 -9.74 -14.69
N GLU A 161 -3.92 -10.67 -14.63
CA GLU A 161 -3.96 -11.79 -13.70
C GLU A 161 -3.94 -11.29 -12.25
N ASN A 162 -3.10 -10.30 -11.95
CA ASN A 162 -3.02 -9.69 -10.63
C ASN A 162 -4.35 -9.02 -10.25
N MET A 163 -4.93 -8.18 -11.13
CA MET A 163 -6.25 -7.58 -10.93
C MET A 163 -7.36 -8.61 -10.69
N TYR A 164 -7.32 -9.74 -11.40
CA TYR A 164 -8.32 -10.80 -11.24
C TYR A 164 -8.26 -11.43 -9.85
N VAL A 165 -7.06 -11.64 -9.31
CA VAL A 165 -6.84 -12.15 -7.95
C VAL A 165 -7.29 -11.13 -6.90
N GLU A 166 -7.03 -9.86 -7.14
CA GLU A 166 -7.40 -8.77 -6.22
C GLU A 166 -8.92 -8.55 -6.13
N GLU A 167 -9.64 -8.58 -7.28
CA GLU A 167 -11.06 -8.19 -7.34
C GLU A 167 -12.04 -9.36 -7.43
N VAL A 168 -11.67 -10.48 -8.07
CA VAL A 168 -12.63 -11.53 -8.46
C VAL A 168 -12.51 -12.76 -7.57
N THR A 169 -11.37 -13.45 -7.64
CA THR A 169 -11.13 -14.67 -6.85
C THR A 169 -9.65 -14.99 -6.82
N ASP A 170 -9.18 -15.39 -5.64
CA ASP A 170 -7.85 -15.94 -5.45
C ASP A 170 -7.93 -17.47 -5.31
N PRO A 171 -6.93 -18.25 -5.76
CA PRO A 171 -6.95 -19.71 -5.62
C PRO A 171 -7.04 -20.25 -4.19
N THR A 172 -6.88 -19.38 -3.18
CA THR A 172 -6.71 -19.73 -1.77
C THR A 172 -7.81 -19.16 -0.88
N ILE A 173 -8.64 -18.26 -1.40
CA ILE A 173 -9.80 -17.67 -0.71
C ILE A 173 -10.99 -17.54 -1.66
N ASP A 174 -12.21 -17.66 -1.16
CA ASP A 174 -13.42 -17.70 -2.00
C ASP A 174 -13.72 -16.35 -2.70
N THR A 175 -13.10 -15.27 -2.24
CA THR A 175 -13.29 -13.88 -2.73
C THR A 175 -11.97 -13.28 -3.23
N GLY A 176 -12.00 -12.05 -3.75
CA GLY A 176 -10.79 -11.28 -4.00
C GLY A 176 -10.13 -10.76 -2.73
N HIS A 177 -8.88 -10.31 -2.83
CA HIS A 177 -8.12 -9.74 -1.71
C HIS A 177 -8.82 -8.53 -1.09
N TYR A 178 -9.51 -7.70 -1.89
CA TYR A 178 -10.30 -6.59 -1.36
C TYR A 178 -11.43 -7.04 -0.43
N GLU A 179 -12.29 -7.96 -0.89
CA GLU A 179 -13.43 -8.43 -0.07
C GLU A 179 -12.96 -9.18 1.18
N SER A 180 -11.86 -9.94 1.10
CA SER A 180 -11.27 -10.56 2.30
C SER A 180 -10.72 -9.53 3.31
N MET A 181 -10.23 -8.36 2.86
CA MET A 181 -9.90 -7.24 3.76
C MET A 181 -11.13 -6.59 4.39
N VAL A 182 -12.25 -6.54 3.66
CA VAL A 182 -13.53 -6.11 4.21
C VAL A 182 -14.01 -7.10 5.29
N ASP A 183 -13.90 -8.41 5.05
CA ASP A 183 -14.22 -9.45 6.04
C ASP A 183 -13.36 -9.31 7.30
N PHE A 184 -12.06 -9.06 7.14
CA PHE A 184 -11.15 -8.80 8.25
C PHE A 184 -11.56 -7.56 9.06
N SER A 185 -11.90 -6.46 8.37
CA SER A 185 -12.39 -5.23 9.01
C SER A 185 -13.71 -5.44 9.76
N VAL A 186 -14.64 -6.23 9.21
CA VAL A 186 -15.90 -6.57 9.87
C VAL A 186 -15.67 -7.42 11.12
N ALA A 187 -14.77 -8.40 11.07
CA ALA A 187 -14.42 -9.22 12.24
C ALA A 187 -13.75 -8.41 13.37
N LEU A 188 -13.15 -7.27 13.04
CA LEU A 188 -12.59 -6.30 13.98
C LEU A 188 -13.63 -5.32 14.55
N GLY A 189 -14.88 -5.39 14.08
CA GLY A 189 -16.02 -4.71 14.69
C GLY A 189 -16.61 -3.55 13.87
N PHE A 190 -16.23 -3.38 12.60
CA PHE A 190 -16.86 -2.40 11.72
C PHE A 190 -18.12 -2.95 11.05
N GLU A 191 -19.09 -2.07 10.83
CA GLU A 191 -20.20 -2.35 9.92
C GLU A 191 -19.70 -2.38 8.48
N ARG A 192 -20.11 -3.38 7.70
CA ARG A 192 -19.64 -3.56 6.31
C ARG A 192 -19.88 -2.33 5.43
N ASP A 193 -21.08 -1.74 5.50
CA ASP A 193 -21.43 -0.54 4.75
C ASP A 193 -20.54 0.66 5.11
N TYR A 194 -20.10 0.75 6.37
CA TYR A 194 -19.14 1.76 6.78
C TYR A 194 -17.77 1.52 6.13
N VAL A 195 -17.30 0.26 6.08
CA VAL A 195 -16.04 -0.08 5.42
C VAL A 195 -16.06 0.31 3.94
N TYR A 196 -17.13 -0.03 3.20
CA TYR A 196 -17.30 0.37 1.81
C TYR A 196 -17.38 1.90 1.61
N GLY A 197 -17.97 2.61 2.57
CA GLY A 197 -18.07 4.07 2.57
C GLY A 197 -16.77 4.78 3.00
N TYR A 198 -15.84 4.08 3.66
CA TYR A 198 -14.63 4.67 4.19
C TYR A 198 -13.68 5.09 3.07
N LYS A 199 -13.09 6.29 3.18
CA LYS A 199 -12.23 6.88 2.14
C LYS A 199 -10.80 7.13 2.60
N GLY A 200 -10.42 6.57 3.75
CA GLY A 200 -9.10 6.74 4.33
C GLY A 200 -8.91 8.10 5.02
N ARG A 201 -7.91 8.14 5.88
CA ARG A 201 -7.43 9.38 6.52
C ARG A 201 -6.68 10.27 5.52
N PRO A 202 -6.40 11.55 5.87
CA PRO A 202 -5.68 12.46 4.99
C PRO A 202 -4.36 11.90 4.47
N TYR A 203 -3.56 11.22 5.31
CA TYR A 203 -2.30 10.62 4.89
C TYR A 203 -2.49 9.48 3.87
N THR A 204 -3.53 8.66 4.02
CA THR A 204 -3.87 7.59 3.07
C THR A 204 -4.30 8.22 1.75
N LYS A 205 -5.21 9.19 1.79
CA LYS A 205 -5.64 9.92 0.57
C LYS A 205 -4.46 10.56 -0.17
N MET A 206 -3.50 11.13 0.55
CA MET A 206 -2.29 11.71 -0.05
C MET A 206 -1.42 10.64 -0.71
N ALA A 207 -1.21 9.50 -0.05
CA ALA A 207 -0.45 8.39 -0.62
C ALA A 207 -1.16 7.81 -1.88
N LEU A 208 -2.47 7.55 -1.79
CA LEU A 208 -3.26 7.07 -2.92
C LEU A 208 -3.27 8.06 -4.09
N ALA A 209 -3.32 9.37 -3.83
CA ALA A 209 -3.24 10.39 -4.88
C ALA A 209 -1.93 10.35 -5.68
N TYR A 210 -0.82 9.95 -5.04
CA TYR A 210 0.44 9.74 -5.74
C TYR A 210 0.36 8.57 -6.73
N TRP A 211 -0.11 7.40 -6.28
CA TRP A 211 -0.23 6.20 -7.14
C TRP A 211 -1.32 6.34 -8.20
N GLU A 212 -2.43 7.03 -7.89
CA GLU A 212 -3.47 7.39 -8.85
C GLU A 212 -2.91 8.30 -9.95
N ARG A 213 -2.10 9.31 -9.57
CA ARG A 213 -1.44 10.17 -10.57
C ARG A 213 -0.43 9.37 -11.40
N ALA A 214 0.37 8.54 -10.77
CA ALA A 214 1.37 7.72 -11.45
C ALA A 214 0.72 6.82 -12.50
N SER A 215 -0.29 6.05 -12.10
CA SER A 215 -0.98 5.07 -12.95
C SER A 215 -1.70 5.69 -14.15
N ARG A 216 -2.15 6.94 -14.04
CA ARG A 216 -2.95 7.61 -15.09
C ARG A 216 -2.17 8.55 -15.99
N ALA A 217 -1.07 9.11 -15.49
CA ALA A 217 -0.38 10.21 -16.18
C ALA A 217 1.03 9.85 -16.65
N TRP A 218 1.64 8.79 -16.11
CA TRP A 218 3.03 8.46 -16.46
C TRP A 218 3.08 7.38 -17.56
N PRO A 219 4.19 7.33 -18.33
CA PRO A 219 4.57 6.16 -19.11
C PRO A 219 4.44 4.87 -18.31
N TRP A 220 4.02 3.80 -18.99
CA TRP A 220 3.66 2.54 -18.34
C TRP A 220 4.76 1.98 -17.43
N LEU A 221 6.04 2.05 -17.83
CA LEU A 221 7.16 1.47 -17.07
C LEU A 221 7.39 2.23 -15.76
N GLU A 222 7.26 3.56 -15.81
CA GLU A 222 7.41 4.45 -14.66
C GLU A 222 6.22 4.29 -13.70
N ALA A 223 5.01 4.22 -14.24
CA ALA A 223 3.80 3.94 -13.48
C ALA A 223 3.86 2.54 -12.82
N PHE A 224 4.32 1.54 -13.56
CA PHE A 224 4.52 0.17 -13.07
C PHE A 224 5.55 0.14 -11.94
N ALA A 225 6.70 0.80 -12.09
CA ALA A 225 7.70 0.92 -11.02
C ALA A 225 7.12 1.53 -9.75
N ALA A 226 6.30 2.58 -9.87
CA ALA A 226 5.70 3.25 -8.74
C ALA A 226 4.63 2.40 -8.02
N VAL A 227 3.83 1.64 -8.77
CA VAL A 227 2.70 0.85 -8.24
C VAL A 227 3.12 -0.57 -7.86
N ALA A 228 3.65 -1.36 -8.82
CA ALA A 228 4.08 -2.74 -8.56
C ALA A 228 5.27 -2.81 -7.60
N GLY A 229 6.08 -1.74 -7.51
CA GLY A 229 7.14 -1.61 -6.51
C GLY A 229 6.65 -1.79 -5.07
N LEU A 230 5.35 -1.57 -4.79
CA LEU A 230 4.72 -1.83 -3.49
C LEU A 230 4.66 -3.33 -3.15
N GLU A 231 4.40 -4.20 -4.12
CA GLU A 231 4.41 -5.66 -3.95
C GLU A 231 5.86 -6.17 -3.85
N ALA A 232 6.77 -5.62 -4.67
CA ALA A 232 8.20 -5.95 -4.62
C ALA A 232 8.82 -5.73 -3.24
N ALA A 233 8.28 -4.80 -2.43
CA ALA A 233 8.72 -4.55 -1.06
C ALA A 233 8.70 -5.79 -0.17
N ARG A 234 7.88 -6.79 -0.46
CA ARG A 234 7.81 -8.04 0.31
C ARG A 234 8.31 -9.26 -0.45
N GLY A 235 8.85 -9.04 -1.66
CA GLY A 235 9.36 -10.11 -2.52
C GLY A 235 10.59 -10.82 -1.96
N PRO A 236 10.90 -12.03 -2.46
CA PRO A 236 11.98 -12.87 -1.92
C PRO A 236 13.36 -12.23 -2.03
N ALA A 237 13.63 -11.44 -3.08
CA ALA A 237 14.91 -10.73 -3.23
C ALA A 237 15.15 -9.71 -2.11
N VAL A 238 14.10 -8.98 -1.71
CA VAL A 238 14.15 -8.00 -0.62
C VAL A 238 14.24 -8.70 0.74
N ALA A 239 13.46 -9.76 0.96
CA ALA A 239 13.45 -10.52 2.20
C ALA A 239 14.81 -11.18 2.53
N LYS A 240 15.63 -11.50 1.53
CA LYS A 240 17.00 -12.04 1.72
C LYS A 240 17.98 -11.04 2.33
N LEU A 241 17.70 -9.74 2.26
CA LEU A 241 18.63 -8.69 2.69
C LEU A 241 18.58 -8.40 4.19
N GLY A 242 17.49 -8.76 4.87
CA GLY A 242 17.36 -8.55 6.31
C GLY A 242 15.93 -8.72 6.80
N ASN A 243 15.68 -8.29 8.03
CA ASN A 243 14.36 -8.39 8.64
C ASN A 243 13.33 -7.53 7.89
N ILE A 244 12.19 -8.11 7.58
CA ILE A 244 11.00 -7.40 7.09
C ILE A 244 9.83 -7.74 8.01
N ALA A 245 8.95 -6.79 8.28
CA ALA A 245 7.79 -7.07 9.13
C ALA A 245 6.87 -8.11 8.46
N SER A 246 6.61 -9.22 9.15
CA SER A 246 5.68 -10.23 8.67
C SER A 246 4.24 -9.73 8.84
N LEU A 247 3.40 -9.97 7.83
CA LEU A 247 1.95 -9.77 7.90
C LEU A 247 1.20 -11.08 7.66
N ASN A 248 1.88 -12.23 7.85
CA ASN A 248 1.24 -13.52 7.66
C ASN A 248 0.21 -13.82 8.74
N ARG A 249 -0.59 -14.86 8.51
CA ARG A 249 -1.69 -15.27 9.40
C ARG A 249 -1.29 -15.32 10.88
N LYS A 250 -0.10 -15.84 11.21
CA LYS A 250 0.38 -16.01 12.60
C LYS A 250 0.48 -14.70 13.37
N VAL A 251 0.74 -13.58 12.70
CA VAL A 251 0.80 -12.26 13.33
C VAL A 251 -0.57 -11.83 13.84
N TRP A 252 -1.64 -12.28 13.19
CA TRP A 252 -3.02 -11.88 13.46
C TRP A 252 -3.81 -12.89 14.33
N GLU A 253 -3.34 -14.13 14.42
CA GLU A 253 -3.92 -15.20 15.28
C GLU A 253 -4.20 -14.76 16.73
N PRO A 254 -3.31 -14.00 17.42
CA PRO A 254 -3.55 -13.56 18.80
C PRO A 254 -4.80 -12.69 19.00
N LEU A 255 -5.36 -12.11 17.91
CA LEU A 255 -6.60 -11.33 17.98
C LEU A 255 -7.84 -12.20 18.24
N GLY A 256 -7.74 -13.52 18.10
CA GLY A 256 -8.84 -14.46 18.31
C GLY A 256 -10.01 -14.20 17.36
N LEU A 257 -9.73 -13.91 16.09
CA LEU A 257 -10.72 -13.70 15.04
C LEU A 257 -11.14 -15.06 14.43
N PRO A 258 -12.33 -15.15 13.80
CA PRO A 258 -12.73 -16.32 13.04
C PRO A 258 -11.72 -16.65 11.94
N ASP A 259 -11.60 -17.93 11.60
CA ASP A 259 -10.59 -18.43 10.66
C ASP A 259 -10.76 -17.82 9.26
N GLU A 260 -12.01 -17.59 8.86
CA GLU A 260 -12.41 -16.98 7.59
C GLU A 260 -11.94 -15.53 7.50
N ALA A 261 -11.98 -14.79 8.61
CA ALA A 261 -11.51 -13.40 8.66
C ALA A 261 -9.98 -13.29 8.57
N LEU A 262 -9.25 -14.38 8.87
CA LEU A 262 -7.79 -14.43 8.76
C LEU A 262 -7.30 -14.98 7.41
N SER A 263 -8.22 -15.33 6.50
CA SER A 263 -7.92 -15.97 5.22
C SER A 263 -7.08 -15.08 4.28
N HIS A 264 -7.34 -13.77 4.28
CA HIS A 264 -6.57 -12.75 3.54
C HIS A 264 -5.06 -12.91 3.75
N TRP A 265 -4.64 -13.07 5.02
CA TRP A 265 -3.23 -13.13 5.39
C TRP A 265 -2.52 -14.42 4.93
N SER A 266 -3.28 -15.46 4.61
CA SER A 266 -2.77 -16.68 3.98
C SER A 266 -2.67 -16.56 2.47
N ALA A 267 -3.58 -15.81 1.84
CA ALA A 267 -3.55 -15.53 0.40
C ALA A 267 -2.34 -14.66 0.03
N GLY A 268 -2.16 -13.53 0.71
CA GLY A 268 -1.05 -12.61 0.45
C GLY A 268 0.34 -13.26 0.62
N GLU A 269 0.52 -14.14 1.61
CA GLU A 269 1.80 -14.86 1.78
C GLU A 269 2.09 -15.78 0.58
N LYS A 270 1.07 -16.40 -0.01
CA LYS A 270 1.23 -17.27 -1.18
C LYS A 270 1.38 -16.50 -2.49
N ALA A 271 0.82 -15.30 -2.59
CA ALA A 271 0.92 -14.46 -3.78
C ALA A 271 2.30 -13.77 -3.89
N ASP A 272 2.80 -13.22 -2.78
CA ASP A 272 3.95 -12.31 -2.82
C ASP A 272 5.32 -13.00 -2.69
N PHE A 273 5.42 -14.05 -1.86
CA PHE A 273 6.70 -14.63 -1.43
C PHE A 273 7.32 -15.69 -2.35
N PRO A 274 6.56 -16.54 -3.08
CA PRO A 274 7.17 -17.56 -3.93
C PRO A 274 7.98 -16.97 -5.07
N GLU A 275 8.94 -17.76 -5.57
CA GLU A 275 9.59 -17.47 -6.86
C GLU A 275 8.53 -17.47 -7.97
N GLY A 276 8.53 -16.43 -8.80
CA GLY A 276 7.47 -16.18 -9.78
C GLY A 276 6.18 -15.58 -9.19
N GLY A 277 6.12 -15.30 -7.88
CA GLY A 277 5.05 -14.54 -7.25
C GLY A 277 5.09 -13.05 -7.59
N HIS A 278 4.11 -12.28 -7.12
CA HIS A 278 3.95 -10.87 -7.49
C HIS A 278 5.17 -10.01 -7.12
N GLY A 279 5.74 -10.23 -5.93
CA GLY A 279 6.91 -9.51 -5.46
C GLY A 279 8.20 -9.82 -6.23
N ASP A 280 8.33 -11.03 -6.79
CA ASP A 280 9.48 -11.45 -7.60
C ASP A 280 9.34 -10.99 -9.06
N MET A 281 8.16 -11.18 -9.66
CA MET A 281 7.88 -10.84 -11.05
C MET A 281 7.99 -9.34 -11.33
N THR A 282 7.66 -8.50 -10.35
CA THR A 282 7.83 -7.05 -10.48
C THR A 282 9.26 -6.66 -10.84
N LEU A 283 10.25 -7.18 -10.09
CA LEU A 283 11.66 -6.84 -10.32
C LEU A 283 12.14 -7.38 -11.67
N LYS A 284 11.72 -8.59 -12.04
CA LYS A 284 12.04 -9.21 -13.34
C LYS A 284 11.47 -8.42 -14.52
N ILE A 285 10.24 -7.94 -14.42
CA ILE A 285 9.62 -7.08 -15.44
C ILE A 285 10.39 -5.76 -15.57
N LEU A 286 10.67 -5.09 -14.45
CA LEU A 286 11.42 -3.84 -14.47
C LEU A 286 12.82 -4.03 -15.09
N ALA A 287 13.52 -5.10 -14.74
CA ALA A 287 14.84 -5.40 -15.29
C ALA A 287 14.83 -5.79 -16.77
N LYS A 288 13.74 -6.39 -17.26
CA LYS A 288 13.56 -6.71 -18.67
C LYS A 288 13.34 -5.46 -19.53
N TYR A 289 12.61 -4.47 -19.03
CA TYR A 289 12.15 -3.31 -19.82
C TYR A 289 12.90 -2.01 -19.54
N ALA A 290 13.71 -1.94 -18.49
CA ALA A 290 14.70 -0.87 -18.29
C ALA A 290 16.03 -1.26 -18.94
N ASP A 291 16.09 -1.19 -20.27
CA ASP A 291 17.18 -1.71 -21.11
C ASP A 291 18.25 -0.67 -21.46
N ASP A 292 18.20 0.51 -20.84
CA ASP A 292 19.25 1.53 -20.89
C ASP A 292 19.49 2.16 -19.51
N ALA A 293 20.69 2.74 -19.33
CA ALA A 293 21.11 3.28 -18.04
C ALA A 293 20.21 4.45 -17.54
N PRO A 294 19.80 5.42 -18.39
CA PRO A 294 18.84 6.45 -17.96
C PRO A 294 17.50 5.90 -17.46
N THR A 295 16.98 4.85 -18.10
CA THR A 295 15.73 4.20 -17.71
C THR A 295 15.90 3.42 -16.41
N GLN A 296 17.02 2.73 -16.23
CA GLN A 296 17.37 2.07 -14.97
C GLN A 296 17.46 3.08 -13.81
N GLU A 297 18.15 4.20 -14.00
CA GLU A 297 18.23 5.28 -13.01
C GLU A 297 16.84 5.82 -12.67
N LYS A 298 16.00 6.05 -13.69
CA LYS A 298 14.64 6.53 -13.49
C LYS A 298 13.78 5.55 -12.69
N VAL A 299 13.90 4.25 -12.94
CA VAL A 299 13.19 3.21 -12.18
C VAL A 299 13.66 3.19 -10.72
N LEU A 300 14.97 3.27 -10.46
CA LEU A 300 15.50 3.34 -9.09
C LEU A 300 14.98 4.57 -8.33
N ASP A 301 14.91 5.71 -8.99
CA ASP A 301 14.36 6.94 -8.40
C ASP A 301 12.89 6.79 -8.02
N LEU A 302 12.08 6.21 -8.91
CA LEU A 302 10.66 5.99 -8.66
C LEU A 302 10.41 4.96 -7.57
N LEU A 303 11.21 3.88 -7.53
CA LEU A 303 11.19 2.90 -6.44
C LEU A 303 11.52 3.57 -5.10
N ARG A 304 12.52 4.45 -5.06
CA ARG A 304 12.87 5.19 -3.84
C ARG A 304 11.73 6.08 -3.37
N GLU A 305 11.14 6.85 -4.30
CA GLU A 305 10.02 7.74 -4.00
C GLU A 305 8.79 6.95 -3.49
N THR A 306 8.40 5.87 -4.17
CA THR A 306 7.26 5.06 -3.74
C THR A 306 7.50 4.39 -2.39
N MET A 307 8.73 3.93 -2.11
CA MET A 307 9.07 3.34 -0.81
C MET A 307 9.06 4.38 0.32
N GLN A 308 9.50 5.61 0.08
CA GLN A 308 9.40 6.71 1.05
C GLN A 308 7.94 7.06 1.36
N ILE A 309 7.09 7.13 0.33
CA ILE A 309 5.65 7.40 0.49
C ILE A 309 5.00 6.27 1.27
N ARG A 310 5.29 5.01 0.93
CA ARG A 310 4.76 3.84 1.64
C ARG A 310 5.25 3.78 3.08
N TRP A 311 6.52 4.12 3.33
CA TRP A 311 7.08 4.21 4.68
C TRP A 311 6.33 5.26 5.51
N PHE A 312 6.13 6.47 4.97
CA PHE A 312 5.38 7.53 5.65
C PHE A 312 3.93 7.14 5.90
N HIS A 313 3.27 6.54 4.90
CA HIS A 313 1.90 6.05 5.02
C HIS A 313 1.76 5.07 6.19
N PHE A 314 2.64 4.08 6.26
CA PHE A 314 2.66 3.09 7.34
C PHE A 314 3.07 3.71 8.67
N ASP A 315 3.99 4.69 8.71
CA ASP A 315 4.29 5.43 9.93
C ASP A 315 3.04 6.10 10.51
N GLN A 316 2.23 6.76 9.69
CA GLN A 316 1.01 7.42 10.15
C GLN A 316 -0.06 6.43 10.61
N ILE A 317 -0.26 5.31 9.87
CA ILE A 317 -1.14 4.23 10.32
C ILE A 317 -0.68 3.69 11.68
N GLY A 318 0.62 3.46 11.83
CA GLY A 318 1.22 2.97 13.06
C GLY A 318 1.02 3.90 14.25
N ARG A 319 1.19 5.21 14.06
CA ARG A 319 0.92 6.19 15.12
C ARG A 319 -0.54 6.15 15.58
N ASP A 320 -1.47 6.08 14.63
CA ASP A 320 -2.90 5.96 14.96
C ASP A 320 -3.19 4.61 15.65
N ALA A 321 -2.53 3.53 15.23
CA ALA A 321 -2.68 2.21 15.84
C ALA A 321 -2.13 2.18 17.28
N LEU A 322 -0.97 2.79 17.54
CA LEU A 322 -0.41 2.98 18.89
C LEU A 322 -1.37 3.74 19.79
N VAL A 323 -1.94 4.85 19.31
CA VAL A 323 -2.94 5.62 20.07
C VAL A 323 -4.17 4.77 20.36
N ALA A 324 -4.66 4.01 19.39
CA ALA A 324 -5.79 3.09 19.57
C ALA A 324 -5.48 1.97 20.58
N SER A 325 -4.22 1.55 20.67
CA SER A 325 -3.69 0.63 21.68
C SER A 325 -3.46 1.27 23.06
N GLY A 326 -3.77 2.56 23.24
CA GLY A 326 -3.54 3.28 24.50
C GLY A 326 -2.08 3.67 24.76
N VAL A 327 -1.24 3.67 23.73
CA VAL A 327 0.18 3.99 23.79
C VAL A 327 0.41 5.40 23.22
N ASP A 328 1.18 6.23 23.93
CA ASP A 328 1.62 7.53 23.39
C ASP A 328 2.72 7.28 22.34
N PRO A 329 2.52 7.65 21.06
CA PRO A 329 3.54 7.47 20.02
C PRO A 329 4.85 8.20 20.31
N ALA A 330 4.85 9.24 21.15
CA ALA A 330 6.08 9.92 21.57
C ALA A 330 6.92 9.12 22.59
N SER A 331 6.31 8.14 23.27
CA SER A 331 6.97 7.27 24.24
C SER A 331 7.68 6.07 23.61
N VAL A 332 7.36 5.78 22.35
CA VAL A 332 7.93 4.68 21.59
C VAL A 332 9.16 5.22 20.84
N GLY A 333 10.35 4.78 21.23
CA GLY A 333 11.60 5.18 20.57
C GLY A 333 11.57 4.88 19.07
N ARG A 334 12.17 5.77 18.26
CA ARG A 334 12.35 5.52 16.83
C ARG A 334 13.49 4.55 16.59
#